data_AF-E1ZQD7-F1
#
_entry.id   AF-E1ZQD7-F1
#
_cell.length_a   1.000
_cell.length_b   1.000
_cell.length_c   1.000
_cell.angle_alpha   90.00
_cell.angle_beta   90.00
_cell.angle_gamma   90.00
#
_symmetry.space_group_name_H-M   'P 1'
#
loop_
_entity.id
_entity.type
_entity.pdbx_description
1 polymer ?
#
loop_
_entity_poly.entity_id
_entity_poly.type
_entity_poly.pdbx_seq_one_letter_code
_entity_poly.pdbx_strand_id
1 'polypeptide(L)'
;QAKYNYEARRKALRATWLPSSQQELDRLQGEQRILVRFVIGHSADAEQEAALNAEEAQHRDFVRLNLTEGYANLPTKTLAFLRAVTTQYDPQYIVKIDDDVYLRLDRLPHAVQQWHDIRADYVGCMKTGQIIKSPRYRWYEPQHAVLGGASYFTHAWGSVYVLSGRVALDLAAMRDGSLRHFANEDVTIGSWLLAFNATHYDDRRLCETNCTASSLAVYDMPVCAG
;
A
#
# COMPACT_ATOMS: atom_id res chain seq x y z
N GLN A 1 -22.79 -0.58 4.75
CA GLN A 1 -22.16 0.32 5.74
C GLN A 1 -20.66 0.18 5.63
N ALA A 2 -19.92 1.30 5.58
CA ALA A 2 -18.46 1.27 5.61
C ALA A 2 -17.99 0.63 6.93
N LYS A 3 -17.00 -0.26 6.84
CA LYS A 3 -16.47 -1.02 7.99
C LYS A 3 -15.79 -0.11 9.03
N TYR A 4 -15.26 1.02 8.59
CA TYR A 4 -14.54 2.00 9.39
C TYR A 4 -14.94 3.41 8.97
N ASN A 5 -14.74 4.38 9.86
CA ASN A 5 -14.81 5.80 9.49
C ASN A 5 -13.50 6.22 8.83
N TYR A 6 -13.41 6.03 7.50
CA TYR A 6 -12.21 6.31 6.73
C TYR A 6 -11.86 7.81 6.69
N GLU A 7 -12.85 8.70 6.77
CA GLU A 7 -12.61 10.15 6.88
C GLU A 7 -11.88 10.47 8.19
N ALA A 8 -12.33 9.91 9.31
CA ALA A 8 -11.67 10.08 10.59
C ALA A 8 -10.23 9.53 10.59
N ARG A 9 -9.97 8.40 9.90
CA ARG A 9 -8.61 7.87 9.73
C ARG A 9 -7.71 8.83 8.96
N ARG A 10 -8.15 9.32 7.78
CA ARG A 10 -7.38 10.30 7.00
C ARG A 10 -7.12 11.59 7.80
N LYS A 11 -8.12 12.07 8.52
CA LYS A 11 -7.98 13.23 9.42
C LYS A 11 -6.93 12.97 10.52
N ALA A 12 -6.92 11.78 11.13
CA ALA A 12 -5.93 11.42 12.13
C ALA A 12 -4.51 11.35 11.55
N LEU A 13 -4.34 10.82 10.33
CA LEU A 13 -3.05 10.79 9.65
C LEU A 13 -2.53 12.21 9.36
N ARG A 14 -3.39 13.09 8.83
CA ARG A 14 -3.08 14.52 8.62
C ARG A 14 -2.75 15.28 9.91
N ALA A 15 -3.38 14.90 11.02
CA ALA A 15 -3.12 15.50 12.33
C ALA A 15 -1.84 14.96 13.01
N THR A 16 -1.16 13.98 12.39
CA THR A 16 -0.01 13.31 12.98
C THR A 16 1.21 13.36 12.04
N TRP A 17 1.45 12.31 11.27
CA TRP A 17 2.69 12.12 10.52
C TRP A 17 2.59 12.52 9.04
N LEU A 18 1.37 12.63 8.50
CA LEU A 18 1.14 13.01 7.12
C LEU A 18 1.00 14.54 7.04
N PRO A 19 1.82 15.24 6.22
CA PRO A 19 1.72 16.68 6.07
C PRO A 19 0.33 17.12 5.60
N SER A 20 -0.25 18.12 6.28
CA SER A 20 -1.67 18.47 6.11
C SER A 20 -1.92 19.71 5.26
N SER A 21 -0.88 20.50 4.99
CA SER A 21 -0.95 21.68 4.13
C SER A 21 -0.26 21.45 2.78
N GLN A 22 -0.76 22.15 1.74
CA GLN A 22 -0.14 22.11 0.42
C GLN A 22 1.34 22.54 0.47
N GLN A 23 1.67 23.55 1.27
CA GLN A 23 3.04 24.03 1.42
C GLN A 23 3.98 22.94 1.96
N GLU A 24 3.55 22.16 2.97
CA GLU A 24 4.37 21.09 3.51
C GLU A 24 4.49 19.91 2.54
N LEU A 25 3.42 19.58 1.81
CA LEU A 25 3.44 18.56 0.74
C LEU A 25 4.40 18.96 -0.40
N ASP A 26 4.34 20.22 -0.84
CA ASP A 26 5.22 20.76 -1.88
C ASP A 26 6.68 20.76 -1.41
N ARG A 27 6.93 21.10 -0.13
CA ARG A 27 8.26 21.02 0.47
C ARG A 27 8.77 19.58 0.50
N LEU A 28 7.94 18.64 0.93
CA LEU A 28 8.29 17.22 0.98
C LEU A 28 8.66 16.69 -0.42
N GLN A 29 7.89 17.10 -1.44
CA GLN A 29 8.15 16.74 -2.83
C GLN A 29 9.40 17.41 -3.38
N GLY A 30 9.61 18.70 -3.11
CA GLY A 30 10.75 19.46 -3.64
C GLY A 30 12.08 19.14 -2.98
N GLU A 31 12.10 18.99 -1.65
CA GLU A 31 13.32 18.80 -0.86
C GLU A 31 13.68 17.32 -0.70
N GLN A 32 12.69 16.46 -0.41
CA GLN A 32 12.93 15.05 -0.11
C GLN A 32 12.57 14.12 -1.28
N ARG A 33 11.99 14.66 -2.35
CA ARG A 33 11.51 13.87 -3.51
C ARG A 33 10.47 12.82 -3.12
N ILE A 34 9.70 13.08 -2.08
CA ILE A 34 8.64 12.19 -1.60
C ILE A 34 7.28 12.78 -1.95
N LEU A 35 6.43 11.97 -2.58
CA LEU A 35 5.04 12.28 -2.87
C LEU A 35 4.14 11.37 -2.04
N VAL A 36 3.25 11.95 -1.22
CA VAL A 36 2.30 11.20 -0.39
C VAL A 36 0.88 11.55 -0.84
N ARG A 37 0.05 10.54 -1.12
CA ARG A 37 -1.34 10.71 -1.55
C ARG A 37 -2.24 9.60 -1.00
N PHE A 38 -3.49 9.90 -0.71
CA PHE A 38 -4.52 8.90 -0.43
C PHE A 38 -5.08 8.33 -1.73
N VAL A 39 -5.14 7.00 -1.83
CA VAL A 39 -5.64 6.32 -3.03
C VAL A 39 -7.08 5.90 -2.82
N ILE A 40 -8.00 6.54 -3.53
CA ILE A 40 -9.44 6.40 -3.27
C ILE A 40 -10.20 6.24 -4.59
N GLY A 41 -11.04 5.22 -4.68
CA GLY A 41 -12.03 5.05 -5.75
C GLY A 41 -13.33 5.81 -5.49
N HIS A 42 -14.31 5.61 -6.36
CA HIS A 42 -15.64 6.20 -6.23
C HIS A 42 -16.51 5.45 -5.21
N SER A 43 -17.28 6.19 -4.42
CA SER A 43 -18.36 5.60 -3.64
C SER A 43 -19.60 5.41 -4.50
N ALA A 44 -20.31 4.29 -4.30
CA ALA A 44 -21.65 4.10 -4.87
C ALA A 44 -22.73 4.93 -4.14
N ASP A 45 -22.41 5.42 -2.94
CA ASP A 45 -23.23 6.32 -2.15
C ASP A 45 -22.91 7.77 -2.51
N ALA A 46 -23.92 8.50 -3.02
CA ALA A 46 -23.76 9.85 -3.53
C ALA A 46 -23.39 10.87 -2.45
N GLU A 47 -23.84 10.69 -1.21
CA GLU A 47 -23.52 11.58 -0.10
C GLU A 47 -22.05 11.38 0.32
N GLN A 48 -21.61 10.13 0.38
CA GLN A 48 -20.20 9.81 0.62
C GLN A 48 -19.29 10.30 -0.52
N GLU A 49 -19.71 10.17 -1.78
CA GLU A 49 -18.93 10.69 -2.92
C GLU A 49 -18.85 12.22 -2.89
N ALA A 50 -19.93 12.91 -2.53
CA ALA A 50 -19.93 14.37 -2.36
C ALA A 50 -18.98 14.80 -1.22
N ALA A 51 -18.97 14.07 -0.09
CA ALA A 51 -18.05 14.32 1.01
C ALA A 51 -16.58 14.13 0.58
N LEU A 52 -16.26 13.07 -0.19
CA LEU A 52 -14.92 12.85 -0.75
C LEU A 52 -14.49 13.99 -1.69
N ASN A 53 -15.40 14.49 -2.52
CA ASN A 53 -15.11 15.61 -3.42
C ASN A 53 -14.84 16.90 -2.65
N ALA A 54 -15.59 17.16 -1.57
CA ALA A 54 -15.34 18.31 -0.70
C ALA A 54 -14.00 18.20 0.03
N GLU A 55 -13.65 17.01 0.54
CA GLU A 55 -12.37 16.75 1.19
C GLU A 55 -11.20 16.95 0.20
N GLU A 56 -11.31 16.44 -1.03
CA GLU A 56 -10.28 16.61 -2.05
C GLU A 56 -10.11 18.08 -2.47
N ALA A 57 -11.22 18.83 -2.58
CA ALA A 57 -11.15 20.26 -2.88
C ALA A 57 -10.40 21.04 -1.78
N GLN A 58 -10.48 20.59 -0.53
CA GLN A 58 -9.82 21.19 0.62
C GLN A 58 -8.34 20.79 0.73
N HIS A 59 -8.02 19.51 0.56
CA HIS A 59 -6.69 18.96 0.90
C HIS A 59 -5.79 18.68 -0.31
N ARG A 60 -6.36 18.40 -1.49
CA ARG A 60 -5.65 18.12 -2.76
C ARG A 60 -4.58 17.03 -2.63
N ASP A 61 -4.86 16.05 -1.79
CA ASP A 61 -3.95 14.96 -1.44
C ASP A 61 -4.46 13.59 -1.87
N PHE A 62 -5.47 13.52 -2.76
CA PHE A 62 -5.96 12.26 -3.31
C PHE A 62 -5.34 11.90 -4.66
N VAL A 63 -5.30 10.59 -4.91
CA VAL A 63 -5.30 10.01 -6.25
C VAL A 63 -6.65 9.31 -6.43
N ARG A 64 -7.51 9.90 -7.25
CA ARG A 64 -8.84 9.34 -7.57
C ARG A 64 -8.70 8.24 -8.63
N LEU A 65 -9.13 7.03 -8.29
CA LEU A 65 -9.14 5.90 -9.22
C LEU A 65 -10.53 5.76 -9.85
N ASN A 66 -10.57 5.51 -11.15
CA ASN A 66 -11.82 5.22 -11.87
C ASN A 66 -12.29 3.78 -11.61
N LEU A 67 -12.65 3.50 -10.36
CA LEU A 67 -13.21 2.23 -9.89
C LEU A 67 -14.14 2.49 -8.72
N THR A 68 -15.15 1.64 -8.52
CA THR A 68 -16.01 1.70 -7.34
C THR A 68 -15.34 0.99 -6.15
N GLU A 69 -15.30 1.66 -4.99
CA GLU A 69 -14.72 1.11 -3.77
C GLU A 69 -15.45 -0.17 -3.32
N GLY A 70 -14.67 -1.17 -2.94
CA GLY A 70 -15.19 -2.45 -2.48
C GLY A 70 -14.07 -3.39 -2.03
N TYR A 71 -14.22 -4.00 -0.85
CA TYR A 71 -13.18 -4.84 -0.26
C TYR A 71 -12.83 -6.07 -1.09
N ALA A 72 -13.79 -6.67 -1.79
CA ALA A 72 -13.55 -7.81 -2.68
C ALA A 72 -12.67 -7.47 -3.90
N ASN A 73 -12.47 -6.17 -4.17
CA ASN A 73 -11.74 -5.68 -5.34
C ASN A 73 -10.35 -5.12 -4.97
N LEU A 74 -9.83 -5.38 -3.78
CA LEU A 74 -8.54 -4.83 -3.35
C LEU A 74 -7.39 -5.12 -4.34
N PRO A 75 -7.20 -6.34 -4.89
CA PRO A 75 -6.17 -6.56 -5.90
C PRO A 75 -6.38 -5.72 -7.18
N THR A 76 -7.63 -5.57 -7.61
CA THR A 76 -8.00 -4.72 -8.75
C THR A 76 -7.70 -3.25 -8.47
N LYS A 77 -7.99 -2.79 -7.24
CA LYS A 77 -7.65 -1.45 -6.77
C LYS A 77 -6.14 -1.23 -6.77
N THR A 78 -5.35 -2.19 -6.28
CA THR A 78 -3.88 -2.09 -6.31
C THR A 78 -3.35 -2.01 -7.73
N LEU A 79 -3.85 -2.82 -8.67
CA LEU A 79 -3.43 -2.72 -10.07
C LEU A 79 -3.80 -1.37 -10.70
N ALA A 80 -5.02 -0.87 -10.45
CA ALA A 80 -5.45 0.45 -10.92
C ALA A 80 -4.62 1.58 -10.32
N PHE A 81 -4.25 1.46 -9.04
CA PHE A 81 -3.31 2.34 -8.35
C PHE A 81 -1.94 2.35 -9.03
N LEU A 82 -1.34 1.18 -9.26
CA LEU A 82 -0.02 1.08 -9.89
C LEU A 82 -0.04 1.72 -11.29
N ARG A 83 -1.08 1.46 -12.10
CA ARG A 83 -1.26 2.10 -13.41
C ARG A 83 -1.40 3.62 -13.30
N ALA A 84 -2.24 4.11 -12.40
CA ALA A 84 -2.43 5.54 -12.21
C ALA A 84 -1.12 6.24 -11.83
N VAL A 85 -0.37 5.67 -10.89
CA VAL A 85 0.89 6.25 -10.39
C VAL A 85 1.98 6.18 -11.45
N THR A 86 2.17 5.03 -12.11
CA THR A 86 3.22 4.86 -13.13
C THR A 86 2.93 5.62 -14.43
N THR A 87 1.68 6.02 -14.67
CA THR A 87 1.31 6.90 -15.81
C THR A 87 1.57 8.37 -15.49
N GLN A 88 1.32 8.78 -14.24
CA GLN A 88 1.43 10.19 -13.81
C GLN A 88 2.83 10.56 -13.36
N TYR A 89 3.60 9.59 -12.88
CA TYR A 89 4.88 9.79 -12.22
C TYR A 89 5.90 8.75 -12.70
N ASP A 90 7.19 9.05 -12.48
CA ASP A 90 8.32 8.14 -12.69
C ASP A 90 8.98 7.81 -11.34
N PRO A 91 8.34 6.99 -10.48
CA PRO A 91 8.83 6.74 -9.13
C PRO A 91 9.99 5.75 -9.13
N GLN A 92 11.05 6.03 -8.36
CA GLN A 92 12.08 5.04 -8.07
C GLN A 92 11.53 3.88 -7.22
N TYR A 93 10.67 4.22 -6.25
CA TYR A 93 9.96 3.28 -5.40
C TYR A 93 8.54 3.78 -5.12
N ILE A 94 7.62 2.83 -4.98
CA ILE A 94 6.23 3.07 -4.56
C ILE A 94 6.05 2.40 -3.21
N VAL A 95 5.73 3.18 -2.19
CA VAL A 95 5.40 2.68 -0.84
C VAL A 95 3.88 2.61 -0.73
N LYS A 96 3.34 1.40 -0.60
CA LYS A 96 1.93 1.17 -0.27
C LYS A 96 1.80 1.02 1.24
N ILE A 97 0.85 1.73 1.85
CA ILE A 97 0.50 1.60 3.27
C ILE A 97 -1.02 1.54 3.46
N ASP A 98 -1.47 0.90 4.53
CA ASP A 98 -2.83 1.04 5.04
C ASP A 98 -3.00 2.35 5.83
N ASP A 99 -4.25 2.79 6.01
CA ASP A 99 -4.59 4.02 6.71
C ASP A 99 -4.58 3.91 8.25
N ASP A 100 -4.10 2.79 8.78
CA ASP A 100 -3.84 2.53 10.20
C ASP A 100 -2.35 2.27 10.50
N VAL A 101 -1.46 2.77 9.63
CA VAL A 101 0.00 2.68 9.75
C VAL A 101 0.62 4.07 9.97
N TYR A 102 1.60 4.14 10.87
CA TYR A 102 2.51 5.28 11.00
C TYR A 102 3.76 5.06 10.15
N LEU A 103 4.19 6.10 9.40
CA LEU A 103 5.38 6.06 8.54
C LEU A 103 6.33 7.22 8.88
N ARG A 104 7.62 6.92 9.01
CA ARG A 104 8.72 7.88 9.22
C ARG A 104 9.24 8.43 7.90
N LEU A 105 8.61 9.51 7.43
CA LEU A 105 8.96 10.12 6.14
C LEU A 105 10.41 10.61 6.08
N ASP A 106 10.94 11.14 7.18
CA ASP A 106 12.32 11.65 7.32
C ASP A 106 13.40 10.58 7.05
N ARG A 107 13.06 9.31 7.24
CA ARG A 107 13.99 8.17 7.06
C ARG A 107 13.85 7.48 5.73
N LEU A 108 12.76 7.74 5.02
CA LEU A 108 12.46 7.09 3.77
C LEU A 108 13.56 7.30 2.71
N PRO A 109 14.20 8.49 2.56
CA PRO A 109 15.27 8.68 1.59
C PRO A 109 16.47 7.75 1.83
N HIS A 110 16.87 7.57 3.09
CA HIS A 110 17.96 6.66 3.44
C HIS A 110 17.57 5.20 3.20
N ALA A 111 16.34 4.82 3.54
CA ALA A 111 15.84 3.47 3.27
C ALA A 111 15.79 3.17 1.77
N VAL A 112 15.32 4.11 0.96
CA VAL A 112 15.29 4.02 -0.51
C VAL A 112 16.70 3.86 -1.09
N GLN A 113 17.69 4.63 -0.61
CA GLN A 113 19.08 4.47 -1.04
C GLN A 113 19.59 3.06 -0.76
N GLN A 114 19.35 2.54 0.45
CA GLN A 114 19.74 1.18 0.83
C GLN A 114 19.06 0.13 -0.06
N TRP A 115 17.75 0.24 -0.30
CA TRP A 115 17.00 -0.69 -1.15
C TRP A 115 17.51 -0.67 -2.59
N HIS A 116 17.84 0.51 -3.11
CA HIS A 116 18.43 0.68 -4.43
C HIS A 116 19.79 -0.01 -4.55
N ASP A 117 20.67 0.19 -3.57
CA ASP A 117 22.04 -0.35 -3.59
C ASP A 117 22.04 -1.89 -3.59
N ILE A 118 21.10 -2.50 -2.87
CA ILE A 118 20.90 -3.96 -2.86
C ILE A 118 19.98 -4.45 -3.99
N ARG A 119 19.50 -3.55 -4.85
CA ARG A 119 18.58 -3.83 -5.97
C ARG A 119 17.30 -4.55 -5.54
N ALA A 120 16.77 -4.18 -4.37
CA ALA A 120 15.51 -4.74 -3.89
C ALA A 120 14.34 -4.19 -4.71
N ASP A 121 13.48 -5.10 -5.15
CA ASP A 121 12.30 -4.79 -5.96
C ASP A 121 11.01 -4.91 -5.17
N TYR A 122 10.98 -5.82 -4.22
CA TYR A 122 9.84 -6.05 -3.34
C TYR A 122 10.34 -6.05 -1.91
N VAL A 123 10.02 -4.97 -1.19
CA VAL A 123 10.46 -4.76 0.18
C VAL A 123 9.26 -4.80 1.11
N GLY A 124 9.43 -5.41 2.26
CA GLY A 124 8.42 -5.44 3.28
C GLY A 124 8.86 -6.28 4.45
N CYS A 125 8.01 -6.37 5.46
CA CYS A 125 8.16 -7.39 6.48
C CYS A 125 7.72 -8.74 5.90
N MET A 126 8.69 -9.54 5.48
CA MET A 126 8.42 -10.79 4.78
C MET A 126 7.89 -11.83 5.76
N LYS A 127 6.76 -12.42 5.40
CA LYS A 127 6.08 -13.47 6.18
C LYS A 127 5.78 -14.69 5.32
N THR A 128 5.61 -15.81 6.01
CA THR A 128 4.88 -16.99 5.53
C THR A 128 3.85 -17.35 6.59
N GLY A 129 2.80 -18.06 6.21
CA GLY A 129 1.73 -18.43 7.13
C GLY A 129 0.77 -19.43 6.52
N GLN A 130 -0.08 -20.02 7.36
CA GLN A 130 -1.04 -21.04 6.94
C GLN A 130 -2.03 -20.48 5.89
N ILE A 131 -2.29 -21.26 4.84
CA ILE A 131 -3.39 -20.99 3.92
C ILE A 131 -4.69 -21.29 4.64
N ILE A 132 -5.56 -20.30 4.75
CA ILE A 132 -6.84 -20.44 5.43
C ILE A 132 -7.85 -21.08 4.47
N LYS A 133 -8.19 -22.36 4.72
CA LYS A 133 -9.01 -23.18 3.81
C LYS A 133 -10.49 -23.26 4.18
N SER A 134 -10.91 -22.60 5.26
CA SER A 134 -12.30 -22.63 5.73
C SER A 134 -12.98 -21.27 5.54
N PRO A 135 -14.17 -21.21 4.90
CA PRO A 135 -14.93 -19.98 4.69
C PRO A 135 -15.45 -19.32 5.97
N ARG A 136 -15.28 -19.99 7.13
CA ARG A 136 -15.64 -19.43 8.44
C ARG A 136 -14.68 -18.34 8.92
N TYR A 137 -13.48 -18.28 8.35
CA TYR A 137 -12.44 -17.34 8.76
C TYR A 137 -12.33 -16.17 7.79
N ARG A 138 -12.03 -14.98 8.33
CA ARG A 138 -11.93 -13.72 7.58
C ARG A 138 -11.00 -13.80 6.36
N TRP A 139 -9.91 -14.55 6.47
CA TRP A 139 -8.84 -14.61 5.47
C TRP A 139 -8.89 -15.86 4.60
N TYR A 140 -10.07 -16.49 4.52
CA TYR A 140 -10.31 -17.65 3.67
C TYR A 140 -9.86 -17.41 2.23
N GLU A 141 -9.04 -18.33 1.72
CA GLU A 141 -8.61 -18.34 0.33
C GLU A 141 -9.44 -19.37 -0.46
N PRO A 142 -10.41 -18.95 -1.27
CA PRO A 142 -11.23 -19.86 -2.07
C PRO A 142 -10.41 -20.64 -3.10
N GLN A 143 -9.27 -20.09 -3.53
CA GLN A 143 -8.36 -20.73 -4.48
C GLN A 143 -7.20 -21.47 -3.78
N HIS A 144 -7.36 -21.86 -2.51
CA HIS A 144 -6.31 -22.51 -1.73
C HIS A 144 -5.76 -23.78 -2.39
N ALA A 145 -6.57 -24.47 -3.22
CA ALA A 145 -6.16 -25.67 -3.93
C ALA A 145 -5.04 -25.41 -4.96
N VAL A 146 -5.07 -24.28 -5.68
CA VAL A 146 -4.04 -23.98 -6.72
C VAL A 146 -2.73 -23.47 -6.13
N LEU A 147 -2.74 -23.03 -4.87
CA LEU A 147 -1.53 -22.71 -4.12
C LEU A 147 -0.76 -23.98 -3.69
N GLY A 148 -1.39 -25.16 -3.78
CA GLY A 148 -0.73 -26.47 -3.69
C GLY A 148 -0.15 -26.86 -2.33
N GLY A 149 -0.18 -25.98 -1.32
CA GLY A 149 0.51 -26.16 -0.04
C GLY A 149 -0.35 -26.07 1.23
N ALA A 150 0.33 -26.16 2.37
CA ALA A 150 -0.24 -25.84 3.68
C ALA A 150 -0.06 -24.35 4.05
N SER A 151 1.00 -23.72 3.52
CA SER A 151 1.39 -22.34 3.80
C SER A 151 1.54 -21.55 2.51
N TYR A 152 1.32 -20.24 2.58
CA TYR A 152 1.64 -19.32 1.50
C TYR A 152 3.15 -19.28 1.26
N PHE A 153 3.54 -18.98 0.01
CA PHE A 153 4.89 -18.53 -0.31
C PHE A 153 5.24 -17.27 0.48
N THR A 154 6.54 -16.96 0.59
CA THR A 154 7.00 -15.76 1.29
C THR A 154 6.52 -14.50 0.56
N HIS A 155 5.82 -13.62 1.27
CA HIS A 155 5.33 -12.33 0.75
C HIS A 155 5.36 -11.27 1.84
N ALA A 156 5.29 -9.99 1.46
CA ALA A 156 5.25 -8.89 2.42
C ALA A 156 3.92 -8.85 3.17
N TRP A 157 3.94 -8.28 4.37
CA TRP A 157 2.74 -7.98 5.13
C TRP A 157 1.87 -6.93 4.44
N GLY A 158 0.55 -7.16 4.35
CA GLY A 158 -0.35 -6.29 3.58
C GLY A 158 -0.43 -4.84 4.05
N SER A 159 -0.16 -4.53 5.32
CA SER A 159 -0.26 -3.15 5.80
C SER A 159 0.83 -2.22 5.31
N VAL A 160 2.01 -2.75 4.95
CA VAL A 160 3.03 -1.95 4.27
C VAL A 160 3.96 -2.82 3.42
N TYR A 161 4.14 -2.39 2.19
CA TYR A 161 5.17 -2.94 1.31
C TYR A 161 5.64 -1.87 0.31
N VAL A 162 6.80 -2.12 -0.29
CA VAL A 162 7.42 -1.22 -1.26
C VAL A 162 7.74 -1.99 -2.53
N LEU A 163 7.45 -1.37 -3.67
CA LEU A 163 7.77 -1.87 -5.00
C LEU A 163 8.77 -0.94 -5.67
N SER A 164 9.81 -1.48 -6.33
CA SER A 164 10.64 -0.67 -7.22
C SER A 164 9.81 -0.19 -8.41
N GLY A 165 10.16 0.98 -8.95
CA GLY A 165 9.51 1.54 -10.13
C GLY A 165 9.49 0.57 -11.31
N ARG A 166 10.55 -0.22 -11.47
CA ARG A 166 10.66 -1.26 -12.50
C ARG A 166 9.53 -2.29 -12.39
N VAL A 167 9.40 -2.96 -11.24
CA VAL A 167 8.36 -4.01 -11.11
C VAL A 167 6.96 -3.41 -11.06
N ALA A 168 6.80 -2.17 -10.59
CA ALA A 168 5.53 -1.47 -10.68
C ALA A 168 5.10 -1.20 -12.13
N LEU A 169 6.03 -0.79 -13.00
CA LEU A 169 5.79 -0.62 -14.43
C LEU A 169 5.46 -1.95 -15.11
N ASP A 170 6.21 -3.01 -14.80
CA ASP A 170 5.97 -4.35 -15.34
C ASP A 170 4.56 -4.86 -14.97
N LEU A 171 4.14 -4.67 -13.71
CA LEU A 171 2.80 -4.99 -13.24
C LEU A 171 1.73 -4.14 -13.92
N ALA A 172 1.94 -2.84 -14.03
CA ALA A 172 0.99 -1.90 -14.64
C ALA A 172 0.72 -2.21 -16.13
N ALA A 173 1.74 -2.71 -16.84
CA ALA A 173 1.67 -3.08 -18.25
C ALA A 173 0.87 -4.38 -18.52
N MET A 174 0.54 -5.15 -17.48
CA MET A 174 -0.21 -6.39 -17.65
C MET A 174 -1.64 -6.14 -18.09
N ARG A 175 -2.16 -7.02 -18.94
CA ARG A 175 -3.57 -6.96 -19.38
C ARG A 175 -4.49 -7.39 -18.24
N ASP A 176 -5.68 -6.80 -18.17
CA ASP A 176 -6.68 -7.22 -17.19
C ASP A 176 -7.00 -8.71 -17.35
N GLY A 177 -7.05 -9.43 -16.21
CA GLY A 177 -7.30 -10.87 -16.17
C GLY A 177 -6.12 -11.76 -16.58
N SER A 178 -4.96 -11.19 -16.95
CA SER A 178 -3.77 -11.99 -17.30
C SER A 178 -3.06 -12.60 -16.10
N LEU A 179 -3.24 -12.00 -14.91
CA LEU A 179 -2.68 -12.49 -13.66
C LEU A 179 -3.80 -12.97 -12.74
N ARG A 180 -3.53 -14.06 -12.01
CA ARG A 180 -4.48 -14.62 -11.05
C ARG A 180 -4.58 -13.71 -9.83
N HIS A 181 -5.82 -13.37 -9.45
CA HIS A 181 -6.10 -12.70 -8.19
C HIS A 181 -6.35 -13.74 -7.11
N PHE A 182 -5.87 -13.50 -5.90
CA PHE A 182 -6.22 -14.24 -4.69
C PHE A 182 -7.15 -13.39 -3.81
N ALA A 183 -7.80 -14.01 -2.81
CA ALA A 183 -8.74 -13.27 -1.96
C ALA A 183 -8.04 -12.21 -1.08
N ASN A 184 -6.77 -12.44 -0.77
CA ASN A 184 -5.94 -11.51 -0.01
C ASN A 184 -5.05 -10.72 -0.98
N GLU A 185 -5.04 -9.39 -0.84
CA GLU A 185 -4.29 -8.50 -1.73
C GLU A 185 -2.78 -8.70 -1.61
N ASP A 186 -2.27 -8.88 -0.40
CA ASP A 186 -0.85 -9.10 -0.13
C ASP A 186 -0.34 -10.41 -0.74
N VAL A 187 -1.14 -11.48 -0.65
CA VAL A 187 -0.90 -12.75 -1.36
C VAL A 187 -0.94 -12.54 -2.87
N THR A 188 -1.89 -11.74 -3.38
CA THR A 188 -1.97 -11.47 -4.83
C THR A 188 -0.70 -10.80 -5.33
N ILE A 189 -0.28 -9.71 -4.71
CA ILE A 189 0.93 -8.97 -5.07
C ILE A 189 2.17 -9.85 -4.94
N GLY A 190 2.33 -10.57 -3.84
CA GLY A 190 3.45 -11.48 -3.67
C GLY A 190 3.51 -12.57 -4.75
N SER A 191 2.35 -13.12 -5.17
CA SER A 191 2.31 -14.14 -6.23
C SER A 191 2.79 -13.60 -7.57
N TRP A 192 2.45 -12.35 -7.89
CA TRP A 192 2.87 -11.71 -9.13
C TRP A 192 4.37 -11.43 -9.09
N LEU A 193 4.89 -10.96 -7.96
CA LEU A 193 6.31 -10.64 -7.82
C LEU A 193 7.22 -11.87 -7.90
N LEU A 194 6.70 -13.07 -7.57
CA LEU A 194 7.36 -14.33 -7.94
C LEU A 194 7.46 -14.51 -9.46
N ALA A 195 6.41 -14.18 -10.21
CA ALA A 195 6.39 -14.30 -11.67
C ALA A 195 7.29 -13.26 -12.37
N PHE A 196 7.45 -12.07 -11.81
CA PHE A 196 8.30 -10.99 -12.35
C PHE A 196 9.77 -11.09 -11.94
N ASN A 197 10.19 -12.20 -11.32
CA ASN A 197 11.56 -12.40 -10.83
C ASN A 197 12.05 -11.22 -9.96
N ALA A 198 11.17 -10.71 -9.10
CA ALA A 198 11.46 -9.56 -8.24
C ALA A 198 12.42 -9.96 -7.11
N THR A 199 13.42 -9.11 -6.84
CA THR A 199 14.31 -9.30 -5.69
C THR A 199 13.57 -8.95 -4.40
N HIS A 200 13.31 -9.96 -3.56
CA HIS A 200 12.64 -9.79 -2.28
C HIS A 200 13.63 -9.32 -1.20
N TYR A 201 13.23 -8.36 -0.37
CA TYR A 201 14.00 -7.93 0.79
C TYR A 201 13.14 -7.85 2.05
N ASP A 202 13.56 -8.56 3.10
CA ASP A 202 12.91 -8.56 4.41
C ASP A 202 13.41 -7.39 5.25
N ASP A 203 12.67 -6.28 5.23
CA ASP A 203 12.96 -5.08 6.00
C ASP A 203 12.07 -5.01 7.24
N ARG A 204 12.60 -5.49 8.36
CA ARG A 204 11.88 -5.55 9.64
C ARG A 204 11.55 -4.17 10.22
N ARG A 205 12.18 -3.09 9.74
CA ARG A 205 11.82 -1.71 10.13
C ARG A 205 10.40 -1.33 9.70
N LEU A 206 9.79 -2.09 8.77
CA LEU A 206 8.43 -1.88 8.28
C LEU A 206 7.34 -2.61 9.08
N CYS A 207 7.68 -3.35 10.15
CA CYS A 207 6.68 -4.07 10.95
C CYS A 207 6.99 -4.06 12.45
N GLU A 208 7.60 -2.98 12.92
CA GLU A 208 7.78 -2.81 14.36
C GLU A 208 6.43 -2.51 15.02
N THR A 209 6.23 -3.01 16.24
CA THR A 209 5.04 -2.74 17.06
C THR A 209 5.19 -1.50 17.94
N ASN A 210 6.43 -1.08 18.18
CA ASN A 210 6.77 0.05 19.04
C ASN A 210 7.51 1.09 18.22
N CYS A 211 7.29 2.36 18.52
CA CYS A 211 8.02 3.46 17.90
C CYS A 211 9.45 3.51 18.46
N THR A 212 10.40 2.92 17.75
CA THR A 212 11.82 2.91 18.10
C THR A 212 12.62 3.87 17.22
N ALA A 213 13.84 4.19 17.64
CA ALA A 213 14.78 4.94 16.82
C ALA A 213 15.25 4.19 15.57
N SER A 214 14.81 2.96 15.27
CA SER A 214 15.05 2.27 13.99
C SER A 214 13.81 2.08 13.13
N SER A 215 12.60 2.30 13.67
CA SER A 215 11.36 2.09 12.92
C SER A 215 11.32 2.94 11.66
N LEU A 216 10.83 2.33 10.59
CA LEU A 216 10.42 3.01 9.36
C LEU A 216 8.89 3.07 9.28
N ALA A 217 8.20 1.98 9.62
CA ALA A 217 6.76 1.95 9.77
C ALA A 217 6.34 1.18 11.03
N VAL A 218 5.24 1.61 11.65
CA VAL A 218 4.67 1.01 12.85
C VAL A 218 3.16 0.85 12.65
N TYR A 219 2.64 -0.36 12.86
CA TYR A 219 1.25 -0.70 12.57
C TYR A 219 0.33 -0.53 13.79
N ASP A 220 -0.99 -0.50 13.55
CA ASP A 220 -2.06 -0.40 14.56
C ASP A 220 -2.20 0.97 15.25
N MET A 221 -2.21 2.06 14.45
CA MET A 221 -2.37 3.46 14.89
C MET A 221 -1.63 3.78 16.20
N PRO A 222 -0.30 3.55 16.26
CA PRO A 222 0.47 3.80 17.46
C PRO A 222 0.53 5.30 17.75
N VAL A 223 0.52 5.68 19.03
CA VAL A 223 0.87 7.04 19.44
C VAL A 223 2.39 7.19 19.34
N CYS A 224 2.90 7.43 18.13
CA CYS A 224 4.30 7.80 17.93
C CYS A 224 4.45 9.31 18.13
N ALA A 225 5.30 9.73 19.07
CA ALA A 225 5.76 11.10 19.14
C ALA A 225 6.66 11.38 17.92
N GLY A 226 6.36 12.47 17.21
CA GLY A 226 7.21 13.02 16.14
C GLY A 226 8.54 13.55 16.69
#